data_AF-A0A315Y7P9-F1
#
_entry.id   AF-A0A315Y7P9-F1
#
_cell.length_a   1.000
_cell.length_b   1.000
_cell.length_c   1.000
_cell.angle_alpha   90.00
_cell.angle_beta   90.00
_cell.angle_gamma   90.00
#
_symmetry.space_group_name_H-M   'P 1'
#
loop_
_entity.id
_entity.type
_entity.pdbx_description
1 polymer ?
#
loop_
_entity_poly.entity_id
_entity_poly.type
_entity_poly.pdbx_seq_one_letter_code
_entity_poly.pdbx_strand_id
1 'polypeptide(L)'
;MGLFKKKNNQKEEAAAAAASAADPRESIKKMVLDGLNAKLNGTLYDDCVIMPKGFTIDVQIGRLEETDGIKVLQTIFIVKHDDFDEPLIEPVDSQGTTDEEASNMAVEIFYGAVWHPIDQSCAKKNPQHLSINYLRQHYEFDMYCQSVVRIGVKDKEPTMLVNFIRNEIPKYIGSKKYYWLRIYLAKYKEKQIIEVRLNGSVLMELPQYFKEYVEKEMNGEDTFVSEKQYAIFVQTEDDQCPFKKDLVMSAAKETIEAMTKITSREEYMEMSKKLEELTEGNKDLAAEIRVFIPEILAKLTLGYREGDSLFLLEGEGDEQQSIEFKKTQLRSYFYLQQAILEYLSTRPSQEDVSRIVTNSVAFRELKKALDAAKADGKELKPEDLYVPGTSYKIGHEGYRVW
;
A
#
# COMPACT_ATOMS: atom_id res chain seq x y z
N MET A 1 -52.33 -0.55 -43.32
CA MET A 1 -51.12 -1.17 -42.73
C MET A 1 -49.91 -0.25 -42.83
N GLY A 2 -49.86 0.85 -42.07
CA GLY A 2 -48.75 1.83 -42.20
C GLY A 2 -48.37 2.59 -40.92
N LEU A 3 -48.98 2.28 -39.78
CA LEU A 3 -48.80 3.04 -38.53
C LEU A 3 -48.07 2.27 -37.41
N PHE A 4 -47.74 0.99 -37.62
CA PHE A 4 -47.06 0.16 -36.62
C PHE A 4 -45.58 -0.14 -36.90
N LYS A 5 -45.02 0.31 -38.04
CA LYS A 5 -43.57 0.15 -38.33
C LYS A 5 -42.69 1.33 -37.89
N LYS A 6 -43.24 2.54 -37.70
CA LYS A 6 -42.44 3.73 -37.34
C LYS A 6 -42.05 3.81 -35.86
N LYS A 7 -42.79 3.17 -34.95
CA LYS A 7 -42.51 3.20 -33.50
C LYS A 7 -41.46 2.18 -33.03
N ASN A 8 -41.22 1.10 -33.79
CA ASN A 8 -40.16 0.14 -33.46
C ASN A 8 -38.77 0.63 -33.93
N ASN A 9 -38.67 1.25 -35.11
CA ASN A 9 -37.38 1.82 -35.56
C ASN A 9 -36.85 2.93 -34.64
N GLN A 10 -37.72 3.79 -34.07
CA GLN A 10 -37.26 4.83 -33.14
C GLN A 10 -36.84 4.29 -31.77
N LYS A 11 -37.38 3.14 -31.34
CA LYS A 11 -36.95 2.46 -30.11
C LYS A 11 -35.67 1.64 -30.33
N GLU A 12 -35.50 1.06 -31.51
CA GLU A 12 -34.25 0.38 -31.90
C GLU A 12 -33.12 1.37 -32.19
N GLU A 13 -33.39 2.55 -32.79
CA GLU A 13 -32.40 3.64 -32.93
C GLU A 13 -32.06 4.30 -31.59
N ALA A 14 -33.02 4.44 -30.66
CA ALA A 14 -32.74 4.94 -29.31
C ALA A 14 -32.01 3.90 -28.44
N ALA A 15 -32.28 2.60 -28.62
CA ALA A 15 -31.54 1.53 -27.96
C ALA A 15 -30.14 1.32 -28.59
N ALA A 16 -29.99 1.52 -29.89
CA ALA A 16 -28.69 1.53 -30.56
C ALA A 16 -27.87 2.79 -30.22
N ALA A 17 -28.49 3.95 -30.05
CA ALA A 17 -27.84 5.18 -29.57
C ALA A 17 -27.45 5.10 -28.08
N ALA A 18 -28.23 4.39 -27.26
CA ALA A 18 -27.86 4.09 -25.87
C ALA A 18 -26.78 2.99 -25.77
N ALA A 19 -26.71 2.08 -26.74
CA ALA A 19 -25.64 1.08 -26.87
C ALA A 19 -24.38 1.61 -27.58
N SER A 20 -24.39 2.84 -28.11
CA SER A 20 -23.26 3.46 -28.83
C SER A 20 -22.66 4.68 -28.13
N ALA A 21 -23.12 5.05 -26.93
CA ALA A 21 -22.37 5.98 -26.09
C ALA A 21 -21.26 5.16 -25.42
N ALA A 22 -20.09 5.07 -26.08
CA ALA A 22 -18.89 4.53 -25.45
C ALA A 22 -18.74 5.16 -24.07
N ASP A 23 -18.50 4.34 -23.03
CA ASP A 23 -18.23 4.86 -21.68
C ASP A 23 -17.12 5.92 -21.83
N PRO A 24 -17.36 7.18 -21.41
CA PRO A 24 -16.35 8.23 -21.53
C PRO A 24 -15.02 7.81 -20.90
N ARG A 25 -15.04 6.93 -19.88
CA ARG A 25 -13.84 6.35 -19.27
C ARG A 25 -13.03 5.50 -20.23
N GLU A 26 -13.65 4.73 -21.12
CA GLU A 26 -12.92 3.93 -22.12
C GLU A 26 -12.19 4.83 -23.12
N SER A 27 -12.85 5.93 -23.53
CA SER A 27 -12.21 6.91 -24.42
C SER A 27 -11.01 7.59 -23.76
N ILE A 28 -11.13 7.97 -22.48
CA ILE A 28 -10.05 8.61 -21.72
C ILE A 28 -8.94 7.59 -21.41
N LYS A 29 -9.29 6.36 -21.02
CA LYS A 29 -8.33 5.26 -20.82
C LYS A 29 -7.47 5.09 -22.07
N LYS A 30 -8.10 5.04 -23.25
CA LYS A 30 -7.39 4.96 -24.53
C LYS A 30 -6.48 6.17 -24.76
N MET A 31 -6.93 7.40 -24.50
CA MET A 31 -6.09 8.60 -24.63
C MET A 31 -4.84 8.52 -23.73
N VAL A 32 -5.00 8.11 -22.47
CA VAL A 32 -3.89 7.93 -21.54
C VAL A 32 -2.93 6.85 -22.02
N LEU A 33 -3.44 5.68 -22.45
CA LEU A 33 -2.60 4.58 -22.93
C LEU A 33 -1.84 4.93 -24.22
N ASP A 34 -2.49 5.62 -25.16
CA ASP A 34 -1.86 6.10 -26.40
C ASP A 34 -0.75 7.12 -26.08
N GLY A 35 -1.03 8.10 -25.22
CA GLY A 35 -0.05 9.10 -24.77
C GLY A 35 1.12 8.47 -24.01
N LEU A 36 0.83 7.49 -23.15
CA LEU A 36 1.84 6.75 -22.41
C LEU A 36 2.72 5.93 -23.35
N ASN A 37 2.14 5.18 -24.29
CA ASN A 37 2.89 4.38 -25.24
C ASN A 37 3.81 5.25 -26.11
N ALA A 38 3.33 6.40 -26.57
CA ALA A 38 4.13 7.37 -27.32
C ALA A 38 5.29 7.93 -26.48
N LYS A 39 5.07 8.19 -25.18
CA LYS A 39 6.09 8.69 -24.26
C LYS A 39 7.16 7.64 -23.94
N LEU A 40 6.73 6.39 -23.73
CA LEU A 40 7.57 5.32 -23.25
C LEU A 40 8.27 4.53 -24.37
N ASN A 41 7.79 4.63 -25.61
CA ASN A 41 8.19 3.77 -26.73
C ASN A 41 7.97 2.27 -26.43
N GLY A 42 6.82 1.95 -25.84
CA GLY A 42 6.41 0.58 -25.55
C GLY A 42 5.68 -0.09 -26.73
N THR A 43 4.95 -1.16 -26.43
CA THR A 43 3.99 -1.79 -27.33
C THR A 43 2.61 -1.80 -26.67
N LEU A 44 1.64 -1.13 -27.27
CA LEU A 44 0.25 -1.17 -26.81
C LEU A 44 -0.40 -2.50 -27.22
N TYR A 45 -0.86 -3.27 -26.25
CA TYR A 45 -1.51 -4.56 -26.47
C TYR A 45 -2.50 -4.85 -25.33
N ASP A 46 -3.70 -5.31 -25.66
CA ASP A 46 -4.73 -5.73 -24.70
C ASP A 46 -4.94 -4.74 -23.53
N ASP A 47 -5.19 -3.48 -23.88
CA ASP A 47 -5.40 -2.37 -22.93
C ASP A 47 -4.26 -2.12 -21.92
N CYS A 48 -3.04 -2.53 -22.24
CA CYS A 48 -1.85 -2.22 -21.46
C CYS A 48 -0.67 -1.82 -22.35
N VAL A 49 0.27 -1.07 -21.78
CA VAL A 49 1.57 -0.78 -22.41
C VAL A 49 2.56 -1.83 -21.94
N ILE A 50 3.04 -2.66 -22.87
CA ILE A 50 4.12 -3.61 -22.63
C ILE A 50 5.45 -2.91 -22.89
N MET A 51 6.32 -2.92 -21.89
CA MET A 51 7.63 -2.31 -21.95
C MET A 51 8.72 -3.37 -22.16
N PRO A 52 9.83 -3.02 -22.85
CA PRO A 52 11.01 -3.88 -22.87
C PRO A 52 11.43 -4.22 -21.42
N LYS A 53 11.95 -5.44 -21.22
CA LYS A 53 12.32 -6.01 -19.91
C LYS A 53 11.16 -6.55 -19.05
N GLY A 54 9.98 -6.74 -19.61
CA GLY A 54 8.90 -7.52 -18.95
C GLY A 54 7.97 -6.71 -18.06
N PHE A 55 8.07 -5.38 -18.06
CA PHE A 55 7.09 -4.53 -17.38
C PHE A 55 5.81 -4.41 -18.19
N THR A 56 4.67 -4.40 -17.51
CA THR A 56 3.37 -4.05 -18.10
C THR A 56 2.74 -2.93 -17.31
N ILE A 57 2.10 -1.99 -18.00
CA ILE A 57 1.41 -0.85 -17.39
C ILE A 57 -0.04 -0.84 -17.86
N ASP A 58 -0.95 -1.13 -16.94
CA ASP A 58 -2.40 -1.01 -17.13
C ASP A 58 -2.89 0.30 -16.49
N VAL A 59 -4.06 0.77 -16.94
CA VAL A 59 -4.67 2.03 -16.54
C VAL A 59 -6.14 1.82 -16.21
N GLN A 60 -6.57 2.36 -15.07
CA GLN A 60 -7.97 2.46 -14.70
C GLN A 60 -8.37 3.92 -14.46
N ILE A 61 -9.56 4.31 -14.89
CA ILE A 61 -10.10 5.65 -14.65
C ILE A 61 -10.95 5.62 -13.38
N GLY A 62 -10.43 6.18 -12.29
CA GLY A 62 -11.11 6.19 -11.00
C GLY A 62 -12.19 7.26 -10.90
N ARG A 63 -11.85 8.49 -11.29
CA ARG A 63 -12.72 9.66 -11.15
C ARG A 63 -12.62 10.55 -12.38
N LEU A 64 -13.78 11.03 -12.82
CA LEU A 64 -13.93 12.00 -13.91
C LEU A 64 -14.94 13.04 -13.45
N GLU A 65 -14.48 14.26 -13.22
CA GLU A 65 -15.29 15.38 -12.75
C GLU A 65 -15.02 16.61 -13.63
N GLU A 66 -15.98 17.51 -13.73
CA GLU A 66 -15.81 18.81 -14.36
C GLU A 66 -16.34 19.89 -13.40
N THR A 67 -15.52 20.88 -13.09
CA THR A 67 -15.88 22.00 -12.21
C THR A 67 -15.34 23.29 -12.79
N ASP A 68 -16.19 24.29 -12.97
CA ASP A 68 -15.84 25.60 -13.55
C ASP A 68 -15.10 25.52 -14.90
N GLY A 69 -15.46 24.54 -15.74
CA GLY A 69 -14.82 24.29 -17.04
C GLY A 69 -13.44 23.63 -16.96
N ILE A 70 -13.03 23.20 -15.77
CA ILE A 70 -11.81 22.40 -15.54
C ILE A 70 -12.22 20.95 -15.36
N LYS A 71 -11.69 20.09 -16.20
CA LYS A 71 -11.80 18.63 -16.08
C LYS A 71 -10.78 18.14 -15.08
N VAL A 72 -11.23 17.36 -14.11
CA VAL A 72 -10.42 16.71 -13.09
C VAL A 72 -10.49 15.20 -13.33
N LEU A 73 -9.32 14.61 -13.57
CA LEU A 73 -9.16 13.21 -13.94
C LEU A 73 -8.27 12.51 -12.89
N GLN A 74 -8.78 11.43 -12.32
CA GLN A 74 -7.96 10.49 -11.56
C GLN A 74 -7.70 9.24 -12.40
N THR A 75 -6.42 9.04 -12.71
CA THR A 75 -5.91 7.90 -13.47
C THR A 75 -5.11 7.00 -12.52
N ILE A 76 -5.47 5.73 -12.43
CA ILE A 76 -4.77 4.73 -11.61
C ILE A 76 -3.87 3.92 -12.54
N PHE A 77 -2.57 4.11 -12.41
CA PHE A 77 -1.57 3.33 -13.14
C PHE A 77 -1.20 2.08 -12.34
N ILE A 78 -1.16 0.93 -12.99
CA ILE A 78 -0.84 -0.36 -12.39
C ILE A 78 0.35 -0.94 -13.13
N VAL A 79 1.52 -0.92 -12.49
CA VAL A 79 2.77 -1.45 -13.04
C VAL A 79 3.02 -2.85 -12.49
N LYS A 80 3.18 -3.83 -13.38
CA LYS A 80 3.50 -5.22 -13.02
C LYS A 80 4.83 -5.63 -13.62
N HIS A 81 5.53 -6.51 -12.91
CA HIS A 81 6.78 -7.16 -13.32
C HIS A 81 6.90 -8.46 -12.53
N ASP A 82 7.52 -9.50 -13.10
CA ASP A 82 7.60 -10.82 -12.45
C ASP A 82 8.42 -10.79 -11.14
N ASP A 83 9.42 -9.91 -11.06
CA ASP A 83 10.18 -9.71 -9.83
C ASP A 83 9.46 -8.85 -8.76
N PHE A 84 8.35 -8.21 -9.11
CA PHE A 84 7.58 -7.46 -8.12
C PHE A 84 6.74 -8.43 -7.29
N ASP A 85 6.88 -8.34 -5.97
CA ASP A 85 6.07 -9.14 -5.04
C ASP A 85 4.58 -8.73 -5.12
N GLU A 86 4.32 -7.47 -5.48
CA GLU A 86 2.98 -6.90 -5.72
C GLU A 86 3.05 -5.83 -6.82
N PRO A 87 1.96 -5.60 -7.57
CA PRO A 87 1.92 -4.49 -8.52
C PRO A 87 2.16 -3.14 -7.84
N LEU A 88 2.93 -2.26 -8.47
CA LEU A 88 3.01 -0.86 -8.07
C LEU A 88 1.77 -0.16 -8.60
N ILE A 89 0.93 0.31 -7.69
CA ILE A 89 -0.29 1.05 -8.00
C ILE A 89 -0.07 2.52 -7.66
N GLU A 90 -0.22 3.40 -8.64
CA GLU A 90 -0.14 4.85 -8.43
C GLU A 90 -1.38 5.57 -8.97
N PRO A 91 -2.23 6.12 -8.08
CA PRO A 91 -3.24 7.09 -8.48
C PRO A 91 -2.61 8.47 -8.76
N VAL A 92 -2.94 9.01 -9.93
CA VAL A 92 -2.54 10.35 -10.37
C VAL A 92 -3.78 11.19 -10.57
N ASP A 93 -3.91 12.25 -9.78
CA ASP A 93 -4.86 13.32 -10.04
C ASP A 93 -4.25 14.34 -11.01
N SER A 94 -5.01 14.67 -12.04
CA SER A 94 -4.62 15.55 -13.15
C SER A 94 -5.78 16.46 -13.53
N GLN A 95 -5.47 17.58 -14.19
CA GLN A 95 -6.47 18.55 -14.59
C GLN A 95 -6.18 19.16 -15.97
N GLY A 96 -7.21 19.59 -16.66
CA GLY A 96 -7.10 20.25 -17.95
C GLY A 96 -8.40 20.96 -18.33
N THR A 97 -8.34 21.83 -19.33
CA THR A 97 -9.55 22.41 -19.94
C THR A 97 -10.18 21.45 -20.95
N THR A 98 -9.44 20.42 -21.37
CA THR A 98 -9.88 19.33 -22.23
C THR A 98 -9.51 17.96 -21.64
N ASP A 99 -10.18 16.90 -22.10
CA ASP A 99 -9.85 15.51 -21.68
C ASP A 99 -8.42 15.13 -22.10
N GLU A 100 -7.96 15.65 -23.25
CA GLU A 100 -6.60 15.46 -23.76
C GLU A 100 -5.56 16.13 -22.85
N GLU A 101 -5.80 17.38 -22.43
CA GLU A 101 -4.90 18.08 -21.51
C GLU A 101 -4.79 17.36 -20.16
N ALA A 102 -5.92 16.94 -19.59
CA ALA A 102 -5.93 16.19 -18.33
C ALA A 102 -5.21 14.85 -18.48
N SER A 103 -5.46 14.11 -19.56
CA SER A 103 -4.80 12.83 -19.86
C SER A 103 -3.29 12.99 -20.04
N ASN A 104 -2.86 13.99 -20.80
CA ASN A 104 -1.43 14.28 -21.01
C ASN A 104 -0.73 14.66 -19.70
N MET A 105 -1.38 15.47 -18.85
CA MET A 105 -0.85 15.80 -17.53
C MET A 105 -0.69 14.55 -16.66
N ALA A 106 -1.66 13.63 -16.67
CA ALA A 106 -1.55 12.34 -15.98
C ALA A 106 -0.34 11.52 -16.46
N VAL A 107 -0.14 11.43 -17.79
CA VAL A 107 1.00 10.72 -18.40
C VAL A 107 2.34 11.33 -17.98
N GLU A 108 2.47 12.66 -18.03
CA GLU A 108 3.72 13.34 -17.65
C GLU A 108 4.04 13.17 -16.15
N ILE A 109 3.02 13.26 -15.28
CA ILE A 109 3.19 13.03 -13.85
C ILE A 109 3.64 11.60 -13.59
N PHE A 110 2.96 10.60 -14.18
CA PHE A 110 3.33 9.20 -14.02
C PHE A 110 4.74 8.92 -14.56
N TYR A 111 5.08 9.43 -15.74
CA TYR A 111 6.39 9.28 -16.34
C TYR A 111 7.49 9.84 -15.43
N GLY A 112 7.34 11.09 -14.99
CA GLY A 112 8.35 11.77 -14.18
C GLY A 112 8.47 11.20 -12.77
N ALA A 113 7.34 10.85 -12.14
CA ALA A 113 7.32 10.40 -10.76
C ALA A 113 7.66 8.92 -10.64
N VAL A 114 7.08 8.04 -11.46
CA VAL A 114 7.13 6.58 -11.28
C VAL A 114 8.01 5.91 -12.30
N TRP A 115 7.75 6.12 -13.60
CA TRP A 115 8.45 5.37 -14.64
C TRP A 115 9.94 5.73 -14.72
N HIS A 116 10.28 7.01 -14.60
CA HIS A 116 11.67 7.46 -14.68
C HIS A 116 12.60 6.74 -13.69
N PRO A 117 12.32 6.67 -12.37
CA PRO A 117 13.18 5.92 -11.46
C PRO A 117 13.16 4.40 -11.69
N ILE A 118 12.08 3.82 -12.23
CA ILE A 118 12.05 2.40 -12.65
C ILE A 118 12.97 2.18 -13.85
N ASP A 119 12.93 3.03 -14.87
CA ASP A 119 13.82 2.91 -16.03
C ASP A 119 15.29 3.06 -15.60
N GLN A 120 15.57 3.99 -14.68
CA GLN A 120 16.89 4.14 -14.08
C GLN A 120 17.36 2.88 -13.35
N SER A 121 16.48 2.25 -12.56
CA SER A 121 16.82 1.01 -11.86
C SER A 121 17.10 -0.13 -12.83
N CYS A 122 16.29 -0.24 -13.88
CA CYS A 122 16.46 -1.23 -14.95
C CYS A 122 17.74 -1.02 -15.78
N ALA A 123 18.22 0.22 -15.88
CA ALA A 123 19.45 0.58 -16.58
C ALA A 123 20.66 0.70 -15.63
N LYS A 124 20.46 0.49 -14.32
CA LYS A 124 21.46 0.68 -13.26
C LYS A 124 22.18 2.03 -13.34
N LYS A 125 21.43 3.10 -13.62
CA LYS A 125 21.97 4.46 -13.81
C LYS A 125 22.07 5.23 -12.49
N ASN A 126 23.29 5.61 -12.12
CA ASN A 126 23.66 6.32 -10.90
C ASN A 126 22.98 5.77 -9.62
N PRO A 127 23.22 4.50 -9.28
CA PRO A 127 22.69 3.92 -8.05
C PRO A 127 23.25 4.64 -6.82
N GLN A 128 22.43 4.78 -5.79
CA GLN A 128 22.88 5.09 -4.44
C GLN A 128 22.86 3.79 -3.63
N HIS A 129 24.02 3.30 -3.22
CA HIS A 129 24.13 2.06 -2.45
C HIS A 129 23.65 2.25 -1.00
N LEU A 130 22.86 1.31 -0.50
CA LEU A 130 22.42 1.25 0.89
C LEU A 130 22.63 -0.15 1.46
N SER A 131 23.19 -0.18 2.67
CA SER A 131 23.31 -1.40 3.47
C SER A 131 22.23 -1.40 4.55
N ILE A 132 21.50 -2.49 4.66
CA ILE A 132 20.40 -2.67 5.61
C ILE A 132 20.70 -3.84 6.50
N ASN A 133 20.62 -3.62 7.81
CA ASN A 133 20.85 -4.64 8.81
C ASN A 133 19.67 -4.64 9.79
N TYR A 134 19.00 -5.78 9.93
CA TYR A 134 17.92 -5.97 10.91
C TYR A 134 17.85 -7.44 11.32
N LEU A 135 17.54 -7.72 12.58
CA LEU A 135 17.36 -9.08 13.10
C LEU A 135 18.48 -10.07 12.68
N ARG A 136 19.74 -9.63 12.78
CA ARG A 136 20.95 -10.39 12.39
C ARG A 136 21.04 -10.75 10.90
N GLN A 137 20.25 -10.09 10.06
CA GLN A 137 20.28 -10.22 8.61
C GLN A 137 20.89 -8.97 7.98
N HIS A 138 21.48 -9.17 6.80
CA HIS A 138 22.19 -8.15 6.04
C HIS A 138 21.73 -8.18 4.58
N TYR A 139 21.44 -7.00 4.03
CA TYR A 139 20.99 -6.83 2.67
C TYR A 139 21.61 -5.59 2.05
N GLU A 140 22.02 -5.71 0.78
CA GLU A 140 22.56 -4.62 -0.01
C GLU A 140 21.55 -4.20 -1.08
N PHE A 141 21.33 -2.90 -1.21
CA PHE A 141 20.34 -2.31 -2.11
C PHE A 141 20.94 -1.17 -2.94
N ASP A 142 20.41 -1.03 -4.15
CA ASP A 142 20.58 0.18 -4.97
C ASP A 142 19.29 1.01 -4.95
N MET A 143 19.40 2.29 -4.59
CA MET A 143 18.29 3.25 -4.65
C MET A 143 18.39 4.17 -5.86
N TYR A 144 17.25 4.36 -6.54
CA TYR A 144 17.06 5.23 -7.69
C TYR A 144 15.93 6.22 -7.41
N CYS A 145 16.24 7.51 -7.35
CA CYS A 145 15.30 8.54 -6.86
C CYS A 145 15.43 9.91 -7.54
N GLN A 146 16.02 10.00 -8.73
CA GLN A 146 16.55 11.26 -9.27
C GLN A 146 15.49 12.31 -9.70
N SER A 147 14.20 12.01 -9.62
CA SER A 147 13.12 12.90 -10.08
C SER A 147 12.20 13.33 -8.96
N VAL A 148 11.85 14.62 -8.95
CA VAL A 148 10.77 15.19 -8.13
C VAL A 148 9.79 15.90 -9.04
N VAL A 149 8.55 15.44 -9.06
CA VAL A 149 7.46 16.07 -9.80
C VAL A 149 6.85 17.17 -8.95
N ARG A 150 6.66 18.35 -9.53
CA ARG A 150 6.19 19.55 -8.83
C ARG A 150 5.00 20.16 -9.56
N ILE A 151 3.98 20.55 -8.82
CA ILE A 151 2.78 21.23 -9.32
C ILE A 151 2.65 22.53 -8.55
N GLY A 152 2.35 23.63 -9.26
CA GLY A 152 2.14 24.95 -8.67
C GLY A 152 3.42 25.66 -8.18
N VAL A 153 4.59 25.02 -8.29
CA VAL A 153 5.88 25.58 -7.86
C VAL A 153 6.54 26.30 -9.04
N LYS A 154 6.83 27.59 -8.89
CA LYS A 154 7.60 28.40 -9.85
C LYS A 154 8.94 28.81 -9.25
N ASP A 155 10.00 28.78 -10.06
CA ASP A 155 11.31 29.36 -9.75
C ASP A 155 11.97 28.90 -8.42
N LYS A 156 11.70 27.66 -7.99
CA LYS A 156 12.33 27.02 -6.82
C LYS A 156 13.40 26.03 -7.26
N GLU A 157 14.54 26.03 -6.59
CA GLU A 157 15.55 24.99 -6.77
C GLU A 157 14.98 23.60 -6.42
N PRO A 158 15.23 22.56 -7.24
CA PRO A 158 14.77 21.21 -6.94
C PRO A 158 15.30 20.72 -5.60
N THR A 159 14.40 20.34 -4.70
CA THR A 159 14.75 19.73 -3.41
C THR A 159 14.47 18.23 -3.47
N MET A 160 15.49 17.42 -3.19
CA MET A 160 15.37 15.97 -3.14
C MET A 160 14.72 15.55 -1.82
N LEU A 161 13.43 15.23 -1.83
CA LEU A 161 12.65 14.89 -0.63
C LEU A 161 13.20 13.67 0.13
N VAL A 162 13.74 12.67 -0.57
CA VAL A 162 14.32 11.48 0.05
C VAL A 162 15.46 11.82 1.01
N ASN A 163 16.16 12.95 0.80
CA ASN A 163 17.26 13.37 1.67
C ASN A 163 16.82 13.66 3.10
N PHE A 164 15.56 14.06 3.32
CA PHE A 164 14.99 14.30 4.66
C PHE A 164 14.88 13.02 5.49
N ILE A 165 14.77 11.86 4.84
CA ILE A 165 14.57 10.55 5.48
C ILE A 165 15.63 9.53 5.10
N ARG A 166 16.72 9.93 4.43
CA ARG A 166 17.74 9.02 3.88
C ARG A 166 18.38 8.10 4.95
N ASN A 167 18.47 8.59 6.19
CA ASN A 167 19.04 7.84 7.31
C ASN A 167 17.99 6.98 8.04
N GLU A 168 16.71 7.22 7.79
CA GLU A 168 15.59 6.58 8.49
C GLU A 168 14.94 5.50 7.65
N ILE A 169 14.82 5.73 6.33
CA ILE A 169 14.20 4.77 5.41
C ILE A 169 14.84 3.36 5.43
N PRO A 170 16.18 3.18 5.65
CA PRO A 170 16.75 1.83 5.73
C PRO A 170 16.13 0.97 6.85
N LYS A 171 15.59 1.59 7.91
CA LYS A 171 14.93 0.87 9.01
C LYS A 171 13.58 0.26 8.61
N TYR A 172 13.03 0.63 7.46
CA TYR A 172 11.74 0.15 6.96
C TYR A 172 11.88 -0.90 5.85
N ILE A 173 13.09 -1.11 5.34
CA ILE A 173 13.35 -2.02 4.23
C ILE A 173 13.75 -3.39 4.80
N GLY A 174 13.12 -4.44 4.31
CA GLY A 174 13.33 -5.84 4.71
C GLY A 174 13.90 -6.68 3.57
N SER A 175 13.44 -7.92 3.45
CA SER A 175 14.03 -8.90 2.52
C SER A 175 13.49 -8.88 1.09
N LYS A 176 12.52 -8.01 0.75
CA LYS A 176 11.94 -8.01 -0.61
C LYS A 176 12.95 -7.55 -1.66
N LYS A 177 12.89 -8.17 -2.84
CA LYS A 177 13.72 -7.80 -4.00
C LYS A 177 13.52 -6.34 -4.43
N TYR A 178 12.28 -5.84 -4.36
CA TYR A 178 11.93 -4.48 -4.73
C TYR A 178 11.15 -3.78 -3.61
N TYR A 179 11.54 -2.53 -3.36
CA TYR A 179 10.73 -1.58 -2.62
C TYR A 179 10.52 -0.30 -3.43
N TRP A 180 9.34 0.32 -3.29
CA TRP A 180 9.07 1.65 -3.82
C TRP A 180 8.56 2.55 -2.70
N LEU A 181 9.33 3.61 -2.44
CA LEU A 181 8.96 4.69 -1.55
C LEU A 181 8.25 5.77 -2.35
N ARG A 182 7.11 6.24 -1.86
CA ARG A 182 6.43 7.45 -2.33
C ARG A 182 6.46 8.50 -1.23
N ILE A 183 6.95 9.69 -1.55
CA ILE A 183 6.81 10.88 -0.71
C ILE A 183 5.87 11.83 -1.45
N TYR A 184 4.78 12.23 -0.79
CA TYR A 184 3.82 13.19 -1.32
C TYR A 184 3.59 14.31 -0.31
N LEU A 185 3.94 15.53 -0.73
CA LEU A 185 3.77 16.75 0.03
C LEU A 185 2.84 17.67 -0.74
N ALA A 186 1.82 18.21 -0.08
CA ALA A 186 0.95 19.21 -0.68
C ALA A 186 0.53 20.29 0.32
N LYS A 187 0.32 21.50 -0.17
CA LYS A 187 -0.14 22.64 0.63
C LYS A 187 -1.07 23.53 -0.19
N TYR A 188 -2.17 23.94 0.43
CA TYR A 188 -3.06 24.98 -0.07
C TYR A 188 -3.66 25.73 1.11
N LYS A 189 -3.32 27.01 1.22
CA LYS A 189 -3.57 27.84 2.40
C LYS A 189 -3.05 27.11 3.65
N GLU A 190 -3.88 27.03 4.69
CA GLU A 190 -3.58 26.33 5.94
C GLU A 190 -3.65 24.80 5.85
N LYS A 191 -4.16 24.23 4.74
CA LYS A 191 -4.27 22.78 4.58
C LYS A 191 -2.96 22.21 4.07
N GLN A 192 -2.43 21.23 4.79
CA GLN A 192 -1.24 20.48 4.42
C GLN A 192 -1.51 18.98 4.37
N ILE A 193 -0.86 18.30 3.42
CA ILE A 193 -0.83 16.85 3.32
C ILE A 193 0.64 16.45 3.30
N ILE A 194 1.00 15.55 4.21
CA ILE A 194 2.32 14.92 4.26
C ILE A 194 2.10 13.44 4.35
N GLU A 195 2.43 12.73 3.28
CA GLU A 195 2.23 11.30 3.20
C GLU A 195 3.48 10.62 2.68
N VAL A 196 3.92 9.59 3.40
CA VAL A 196 5.03 8.73 3.01
C VAL A 196 4.50 7.30 2.95
N ARG A 197 4.71 6.62 1.82
CA ARG A 197 4.32 5.23 1.63
C ARG A 197 5.49 4.37 1.21
N LEU A 198 5.56 3.14 1.70
CA LEU A 198 6.50 2.13 1.23
C LEU A 198 5.70 0.91 0.75
N ASN A 199 5.91 0.53 -0.51
CA ASN A 199 5.15 -0.52 -1.19
C ASN A 199 3.62 -0.33 -1.11
N GLY A 200 3.16 0.93 -1.11
CA GLY A 200 1.75 1.29 -0.98
C GLY A 200 1.23 1.47 0.46
N SER A 201 1.94 0.94 1.46
CA SER A 201 1.59 1.07 2.88
C SER A 201 1.97 2.43 3.44
N VAL A 202 1.07 3.10 4.16
CA VAL A 202 1.33 4.39 4.82
C VAL A 202 2.27 4.20 6.00
N LEU A 203 3.32 5.02 6.08
CA LEU A 203 4.24 5.07 7.21
C LEU A 203 3.84 6.21 8.14
N MET A 204 3.63 5.90 9.41
CA MET A 204 3.13 6.86 10.40
C MET A 204 4.25 7.76 10.96
N GLU A 205 5.48 7.23 10.99
CA GLU A 205 6.65 7.85 11.59
C GLU A 205 7.64 8.45 10.58
N LEU A 206 7.38 8.50 9.28
CA LEU A 206 8.23 9.29 8.35
C LEU A 206 7.69 10.68 8.00
N PRO A 207 6.37 10.94 8.00
CA PRO A 207 5.83 12.27 7.72
C PRO A 207 6.37 13.41 8.61
N GLN A 208 6.76 13.16 9.86
CA GLN A 208 7.22 14.25 10.73
C GLN A 208 8.50 14.94 10.24
N TYR A 209 9.35 14.25 9.47
CA TYR A 209 10.60 14.82 8.95
C TYR A 209 10.37 15.90 7.87
N PHE A 210 9.15 15.99 7.34
CA PHE A 210 8.78 16.96 6.31
C PHE A 210 7.97 18.14 6.84
N LYS A 211 7.50 18.09 8.09
CA LYS A 211 6.61 19.13 8.66
C LYS A 211 7.20 20.53 8.54
N GLU A 212 8.45 20.70 8.97
CA GLU A 212 9.13 21.98 8.91
C GLU A 212 9.30 22.48 7.48
N TYR A 213 9.64 21.59 6.54
CA TYR A 213 9.78 21.92 5.13
C TYR A 213 8.45 22.37 4.51
N VAL A 214 7.36 21.64 4.74
CA VAL A 214 6.04 22.01 4.22
C VAL A 214 5.56 23.33 4.82
N GLU A 215 5.84 23.56 6.10
CA GLU A 215 5.42 24.79 6.77
C GLU A 215 6.20 26.02 6.26
N LYS A 216 7.52 25.92 6.14
CA LYS A 216 8.40 27.05 5.85
C LYS A 216 8.71 27.25 4.35
N GLU A 217 8.83 26.17 3.58
CA GLU A 217 9.39 26.20 2.22
C GLU A 217 8.37 25.99 1.11
N MET A 218 7.15 25.55 1.44
CA MET A 218 6.05 25.45 0.47
C MET A 218 5.14 26.68 0.58
N ASN A 219 5.11 27.49 -0.49
CA ASN A 219 4.18 28.61 -0.61
C ASN A 219 2.88 28.13 -1.27
N GLY A 220 1.84 27.94 -0.47
CA GLY A 220 0.52 27.54 -0.93
C GLY A 220 -0.56 28.60 -0.71
N GLU A 221 -0.20 29.87 -0.49
CA GLU A 221 -1.17 30.93 -0.12
C GLU A 221 -2.23 31.16 -1.21
N ASP A 222 -1.77 31.35 -2.45
CA ASP A 222 -2.64 31.68 -3.59
C ASP A 222 -3.00 30.47 -4.45
N THR A 223 -2.10 29.49 -4.54
CA THR A 223 -2.25 28.33 -5.42
C THR A 223 -1.92 27.03 -4.71
N PHE A 224 -2.59 25.95 -5.11
CA PHE A 224 -2.22 24.61 -4.68
C PHE A 224 -0.81 24.28 -5.13
N VAL A 225 0.03 23.84 -4.18
CA VAL A 225 1.38 23.36 -4.46
C VAL A 225 1.55 21.93 -4.00
N SER A 226 2.22 21.12 -4.81
CA SER A 226 2.59 19.77 -4.41
C SER A 226 3.95 19.36 -4.95
N GLU A 227 4.66 18.55 -4.17
CA GLU A 227 5.91 17.91 -4.54
C GLU A 227 5.77 16.40 -4.31
N LYS A 228 6.10 15.60 -5.32
CA LYS A 228 6.01 14.14 -5.28
C LYS A 228 7.33 13.54 -5.73
N GLN A 229 7.84 12.57 -4.97
CA GLN A 229 9.04 11.82 -5.31
C GLN A 229 8.82 10.33 -5.08
N TYR A 230 9.30 9.53 -6.03
CA TYR A 230 9.52 8.10 -5.79
C TYR A 230 11.00 7.80 -5.62
N ALA A 231 11.27 6.79 -4.80
CA ALA A 231 12.55 6.09 -4.80
C ALA A 231 12.31 4.59 -4.98
N ILE A 232 12.99 3.98 -5.95
CA ILE A 232 12.98 2.53 -6.18
C ILE A 232 14.23 1.93 -5.56
N PHE A 233 14.06 0.97 -4.68
CA PHE A 233 15.14 0.20 -4.06
C PHE A 233 15.13 -1.20 -4.67
N VAL A 234 16.29 -1.64 -5.16
CA VAL A 234 16.48 -2.96 -5.74
C VAL A 234 17.55 -3.69 -4.96
N GLN A 235 17.20 -4.83 -4.36
CA GLN A 235 18.16 -5.68 -3.67
C GLN A 235 19.15 -6.23 -4.70
N THR A 236 20.44 -6.21 -4.37
CA THR A 236 21.49 -6.67 -5.28
C THR A 236 21.49 -8.20 -5.42
N GLU A 237 21.22 -8.90 -4.31
CA GLU A 237 21.07 -10.36 -4.24
C GLU A 237 19.68 -10.83 -4.67
N ASP A 238 19.55 -12.13 -4.96
CA ASP A 238 18.28 -12.76 -5.31
C ASP A 238 17.35 -12.89 -4.10
N ASP A 239 16.05 -12.86 -4.35
CA ASP A 239 15.03 -13.06 -3.31
C ASP A 239 15.15 -14.46 -2.70
N GLN A 240 15.48 -14.52 -1.40
CA GLN A 240 15.68 -15.77 -0.66
C GLN A 240 14.43 -16.21 0.13
N CYS A 241 13.34 -15.46 0.07
CA CYS A 241 12.14 -15.79 0.85
C CYS A 241 11.50 -17.11 0.37
N PRO A 242 11.23 -18.05 1.29
CA PRO A 242 10.74 -19.39 0.94
C PRO A 242 9.24 -19.43 0.60
N PHE A 243 8.53 -18.31 0.68
CA PHE A 243 7.10 -18.23 0.39
C PHE A 243 6.78 -17.02 -0.48
N LYS A 244 5.64 -17.10 -1.16
CA LYS A 244 5.05 -16.03 -1.97
C LYS A 244 3.72 -15.59 -1.38
N LYS A 245 3.24 -14.42 -1.80
CA LYS A 245 1.98 -13.82 -1.36
C LYS A 245 0.80 -14.79 -1.39
N ASP A 246 0.63 -15.54 -2.48
CA ASP A 246 -0.52 -16.43 -2.66
C ASP A 246 -0.62 -17.51 -1.58
N LEU A 247 0.52 -18.07 -1.16
CA LEU A 247 0.59 -19.04 -0.06
C LEU A 247 0.16 -18.39 1.27
N VAL A 248 0.67 -17.20 1.57
CA VAL A 248 0.32 -16.47 2.80
C VAL A 248 -1.17 -16.14 2.81
N MET A 249 -1.70 -15.65 1.69
CA MET A 249 -3.10 -15.26 1.53
C MET A 249 -4.04 -16.45 1.68
N SER A 250 -3.75 -17.59 1.04
CA SER A 250 -4.59 -18.80 1.12
C SER A 250 -4.60 -19.38 2.53
N ALA A 251 -3.41 -19.55 3.14
CA ALA A 251 -3.28 -20.05 4.51
C ALA A 251 -3.95 -19.12 5.54
N ALA A 252 -3.82 -17.79 5.36
CA ALA A 252 -4.48 -16.82 6.22
C ALA A 252 -6.00 -16.89 6.13
N LYS A 253 -6.57 -16.98 4.92
CA LYS A 253 -8.03 -17.10 4.72
C LYS A 253 -8.59 -18.34 5.40
N GLU A 254 -7.96 -19.49 5.18
CA GLU A 254 -8.37 -20.73 5.85
C GLU A 254 -8.24 -20.65 7.37
N THR A 255 -7.19 -19.98 7.87
CA THR A 255 -6.98 -19.78 9.31
C THR A 255 -8.05 -18.88 9.91
N ILE A 256 -8.40 -17.77 9.25
CA ILE A 256 -9.48 -16.87 9.69
C ILE A 256 -10.79 -17.66 9.80
N GLU A 257 -11.15 -18.44 8.78
CA GLU A 257 -12.36 -19.28 8.79
C GLU A 257 -12.35 -20.36 9.88
N ALA A 258 -11.17 -20.89 10.21
CA ALA A 258 -11.03 -21.84 11.32
C ALA A 258 -11.22 -21.13 12.66
N MET A 259 -10.60 -19.96 12.86
CA MET A 259 -10.64 -19.21 14.12
C MET A 259 -12.06 -18.78 14.53
N THR A 260 -12.99 -18.59 13.58
CA THR A 260 -14.40 -18.31 13.92
C THR A 260 -15.13 -19.50 14.56
N LYS A 261 -14.60 -20.72 14.41
CA LYS A 261 -15.25 -21.97 14.85
C LYS A 261 -14.61 -22.58 16.09
N ILE A 262 -13.42 -22.13 16.48
CA ILE A 262 -12.68 -22.67 17.64
C ILE A 262 -13.42 -22.36 18.95
N THR A 263 -13.70 -23.39 19.72
CA THR A 263 -14.33 -23.35 21.03
C THR A 263 -13.53 -24.06 22.12
N SER A 264 -12.50 -24.82 21.74
CA SER A 264 -11.67 -25.61 22.65
C SER A 264 -10.18 -25.51 22.34
N ARG A 265 -9.35 -25.95 23.29
CA ARG A 265 -7.89 -25.99 23.13
C ARG A 265 -7.48 -27.04 22.11
N GLU A 266 -8.18 -28.16 22.05
CA GLU A 266 -7.95 -29.26 21.12
C GLU A 266 -8.15 -28.79 19.68
N GLU A 267 -9.25 -28.09 19.40
CA GLU A 267 -9.52 -27.48 18.07
C GLU A 267 -8.46 -26.45 17.68
N TYR A 268 -7.96 -25.67 18.64
CA TYR A 268 -6.86 -24.73 18.39
C TYR A 268 -5.56 -25.46 18.03
N MET A 269 -5.25 -26.57 18.70
CA MET A 269 -4.08 -27.39 18.37
C MET A 269 -4.22 -28.05 16.99
N GLU A 270 -5.41 -28.49 16.62
CA GLU A 270 -5.70 -29.04 15.30
C GLU A 270 -5.54 -27.99 14.20
N MET A 271 -6.11 -26.79 14.39
CA MET A 271 -5.90 -25.66 13.48
C MET A 271 -4.41 -25.33 13.33
N SER A 272 -3.65 -25.31 14.43
CA SER A 272 -2.21 -25.04 14.38
C SER A 272 -1.45 -26.06 13.55
N LYS A 273 -1.80 -27.36 13.63
CA LYS A 273 -1.18 -28.42 12.81
C LYS A 273 -1.55 -28.26 11.34
N LYS A 274 -2.84 -28.01 11.05
CA LYS A 274 -3.32 -27.77 9.69
C LYS A 274 -2.63 -26.55 9.07
N LEU A 275 -2.42 -25.49 9.86
CA LEU A 275 -1.72 -24.30 9.39
C LEU A 275 -0.26 -24.60 9.02
N GLU A 276 0.46 -25.41 9.80
CA GLU A 276 1.80 -25.86 9.40
C GLU A 276 1.79 -26.59 8.04
N GLU A 277 0.80 -27.46 7.80
CA GLU A 277 0.62 -28.13 6.50
C GLU A 277 0.30 -27.14 5.37
N LEU A 278 -0.59 -26.17 5.60
CA LEU A 278 -0.96 -25.12 4.64
C LEU A 278 0.23 -24.21 4.28
N THR A 279 1.18 -24.07 5.19
CA THR A 279 2.43 -23.30 4.97
C THR A 279 3.58 -24.17 4.45
N GLU A 280 3.29 -25.35 3.92
CA GLU A 280 4.28 -26.29 3.36
C GLU A 280 5.38 -26.67 4.37
N GLY A 281 5.03 -26.72 5.66
CA GLY A 281 5.95 -27.00 6.76
C GLY A 281 6.75 -25.80 7.27
N ASN A 282 6.50 -24.59 6.75
CA ASN A 282 7.12 -23.37 7.25
C ASN A 282 6.50 -22.93 8.58
N LYS A 283 7.07 -23.43 9.68
CA LYS A 283 6.62 -23.16 11.05
C LYS A 283 6.69 -21.68 11.45
N ASP A 284 7.66 -20.94 10.92
CA ASP A 284 7.82 -19.51 11.17
C ASP A 284 6.62 -18.74 10.60
N LEU A 285 6.30 -18.99 9.33
CA LEU A 285 5.13 -18.41 8.66
C LEU A 285 3.82 -18.84 9.34
N ALA A 286 3.67 -20.12 9.68
CA ALA A 286 2.49 -20.60 10.41
C ALA A 286 2.30 -19.87 11.74
N ALA A 287 3.39 -19.66 12.48
CA ALA A 287 3.36 -18.92 13.74
C ALA A 287 3.00 -17.45 13.53
N GLU A 288 3.58 -16.78 12.53
CA GLU A 288 3.23 -15.40 12.15
C GLU A 288 1.76 -15.25 11.83
N ILE A 289 1.21 -16.11 10.96
CA ILE A 289 -0.21 -16.08 10.57
C ILE A 289 -1.11 -16.17 11.81
N ARG A 290 -0.84 -17.14 12.68
CA ARG A 290 -1.62 -17.39 13.90
C ARG A 290 -1.54 -16.22 14.89
N VAL A 291 -0.37 -15.59 15.02
CA VAL A 291 -0.12 -14.49 15.96
C VAL A 291 -0.73 -13.18 15.46
N PHE A 292 -0.53 -12.83 14.18
CA PHE A 292 -0.87 -11.52 13.68
C PHE A 292 -2.32 -11.38 13.20
N ILE A 293 -3.02 -12.46 12.86
CA ILE A 293 -4.45 -12.38 12.48
C ILE A 293 -5.28 -11.68 13.58
N PRO A 294 -5.25 -12.12 14.85
CA PRO A 294 -6.01 -11.45 15.91
C PRO A 294 -5.60 -9.99 16.13
N GLU A 295 -4.29 -9.69 16.10
CA GLU A 295 -3.77 -8.35 16.38
C GLU A 295 -4.16 -7.33 15.29
N ILE A 296 -3.99 -7.71 14.02
CA ILE A 296 -4.37 -6.85 12.90
C ILE A 296 -5.90 -6.68 12.84
N LEU A 297 -6.67 -7.74 13.10
CA LEU A 297 -8.13 -7.63 13.15
C LEU A 297 -8.59 -6.72 14.31
N ALA A 298 -7.96 -6.82 15.48
CA ALA A 298 -8.25 -5.93 16.61
C ALA A 298 -7.98 -4.46 16.26
N LYS A 299 -6.86 -4.18 15.57
CA LYS A 299 -6.54 -2.84 15.05
C LYS A 299 -7.62 -2.30 14.12
N LEU A 300 -8.01 -3.08 13.12
CA LEU A 300 -8.99 -2.66 12.10
C LEU A 300 -10.41 -2.51 12.65
N THR A 301 -10.76 -3.26 13.71
CA THR A 301 -12.11 -3.23 14.32
C THR A 301 -12.26 -2.19 15.42
N LEU A 302 -11.22 -1.98 16.24
CA LEU A 302 -11.25 -1.01 17.33
C LEU A 302 -10.84 0.41 16.88
N GLY A 303 -10.00 0.55 15.86
CA GLY A 303 -9.63 1.86 15.32
C GLY A 303 -8.67 2.68 16.19
N TYR A 304 -7.93 2.06 17.11
CA TYR A 304 -6.87 2.75 17.88
C TYR A 304 -5.74 3.23 16.97
N ARG A 305 -4.91 4.18 17.42
CA ARG A 305 -3.72 4.63 16.67
C ARG A 305 -2.56 3.69 16.94
N GLU A 306 -1.75 3.41 15.92
CA GLU A 306 -0.62 2.48 16.06
C GLU A 306 0.61 3.00 15.32
N GLY A 307 1.79 2.71 15.86
CA GLY A 307 3.08 2.99 15.22
C GLY A 307 3.45 1.96 14.16
N ASP A 308 4.66 2.10 13.61
CA ASP A 308 5.16 1.26 12.53
C ASP A 308 5.94 0.02 13.03
N SER A 309 6.13 -0.10 14.35
CA SER A 309 7.03 -1.09 14.96
C SER A 309 6.38 -2.43 15.28
N LEU A 310 7.22 -3.45 15.26
CA LEU A 310 7.03 -4.78 15.82
C LEU A 310 8.16 -5.05 16.81
N PHE A 311 7.90 -5.83 17.85
CA PHE A 311 8.88 -6.17 18.87
C PHE A 311 8.98 -7.68 19.01
N LEU A 312 10.09 -8.25 18.55
CA LEU A 312 10.38 -9.68 18.73
C LEU A 312 10.95 -9.90 20.13
N LEU A 313 10.28 -10.74 20.92
CA LEU A 313 10.73 -11.15 22.24
C LEU A 313 11.57 -12.43 22.14
N GLU A 314 12.85 -12.32 22.47
CA GLU A 314 13.81 -13.45 22.52
C GLU A 314 14.23 -13.73 23.96
N GLY A 315 14.51 -15.00 24.29
CA GLY A 315 14.88 -15.42 25.64
C GLY A 315 13.69 -15.66 26.59
N GLU A 316 14.01 -15.95 27.84
CA GLU A 316 13.05 -16.25 28.92
C GLU A 316 13.46 -15.56 30.22
N GLY A 317 12.47 -15.24 31.06
CA GLY A 317 12.70 -14.62 32.37
C GLY A 317 13.45 -13.28 32.27
N ASP A 318 14.41 -13.09 33.17
CA ASP A 318 15.18 -11.85 33.30
C ASP A 318 16.14 -11.58 32.13
N GLU A 319 16.41 -12.58 31.27
CA GLU A 319 17.25 -12.44 30.08
C GLU A 319 16.44 -12.12 28.81
N GLN A 320 15.12 -11.93 28.93
CA GLN A 320 14.28 -11.61 27.79
C GLN A 320 14.68 -10.27 27.17
N GLN A 321 14.97 -10.29 25.88
CA GLN A 321 15.26 -9.10 25.09
C GLN A 321 14.10 -8.80 24.15
N SER A 322 13.86 -7.51 23.93
CA SER A 322 12.89 -7.01 22.96
C SER A 322 13.64 -6.33 21.83
N ILE A 323 13.59 -6.93 20.63
CA ILE A 323 14.24 -6.40 19.44
C ILE A 323 13.18 -5.71 18.58
N GLU A 324 13.33 -4.40 18.41
CA GLU A 324 12.46 -3.60 17.54
C GLU A 324 12.83 -3.76 16.08
N PHE A 325 11.82 -3.88 15.23
CA PHE A 325 11.92 -3.78 13.77
C PHE A 325 10.59 -3.26 13.19
N LYS A 326 10.52 -2.91 11.90
CA LYS A 326 9.31 -2.30 11.31
C LYS A 326 8.42 -3.33 10.63
N LYS A 327 7.11 -3.09 10.63
CA LYS A 327 6.09 -3.94 9.97
C LYS A 327 6.38 -4.20 8.50
N THR A 328 6.93 -3.22 7.80
CA THR A 328 7.33 -3.32 6.40
C THR A 328 8.50 -4.28 6.15
N GLN A 329 9.23 -4.64 7.20
CA GLN A 329 10.29 -5.66 7.15
C GLN A 329 9.74 -7.06 7.41
N LEU A 330 8.50 -7.20 7.89
CA LEU A 330 7.78 -8.47 7.95
C LEU A 330 6.93 -8.64 6.69
N ARG A 331 7.43 -9.40 5.73
CA ARG A 331 6.85 -9.65 4.41
C ARG A 331 5.43 -10.20 4.48
N SER A 332 5.13 -11.05 5.46
CA SER A 332 3.79 -11.62 5.66
C SER A 332 2.78 -10.59 6.19
N TYR A 333 3.20 -9.53 6.88
CA TYR A 333 2.32 -8.63 7.63
C TYR A 333 1.22 -8.00 6.78
N PHE A 334 1.59 -7.39 5.64
CA PHE A 334 0.62 -6.72 4.77
C PHE A 334 -0.23 -7.71 3.95
N TYR A 335 0.24 -8.94 3.73
CA TYR A 335 -0.58 -10.01 3.15
C TYR A 335 -1.64 -10.46 4.14
N LEU A 336 -1.29 -10.58 5.41
CA LEU A 336 -2.26 -10.86 6.47
C LEU A 336 -3.28 -9.74 6.61
N GLN A 337 -2.83 -8.49 6.57
CA GLN A 337 -3.73 -7.34 6.56
C GLN A 337 -4.70 -7.37 5.37
N GLN A 338 -4.22 -7.72 4.17
CA GLN A 338 -5.08 -7.87 3.00
C GLN A 338 -6.11 -8.99 3.19
N ALA A 339 -5.68 -10.18 3.64
CA ALA A 339 -6.60 -11.30 3.89
C ALA A 339 -7.71 -10.93 4.89
N ILE A 340 -7.37 -10.16 5.92
CA ILE A 340 -8.32 -9.65 6.91
C ILE A 340 -9.27 -8.61 6.31
N LEU A 341 -8.78 -7.69 5.49
CA LEU A 341 -9.62 -6.72 4.80
C LEU A 341 -10.60 -7.41 3.85
N GLU A 342 -10.15 -8.44 3.14
CA GLU A 342 -11.02 -9.28 2.29
C GLU A 342 -12.09 -9.99 3.14
N TYR A 343 -11.73 -10.58 4.28
CA TYR A 343 -12.67 -11.15 5.22
C TYR A 343 -13.70 -10.12 5.71
N LEU A 344 -13.27 -8.95 6.17
CA LEU A 344 -14.15 -7.88 6.64
C LEU A 344 -15.09 -7.37 5.54
N SER A 345 -14.66 -7.38 4.27
CA SER A 345 -15.48 -6.98 3.14
C SER A 345 -16.70 -7.89 2.92
N THR A 346 -16.63 -9.15 3.39
CA THR A 346 -17.77 -10.08 3.36
C THR A 346 -18.84 -9.77 4.41
N ARG A 347 -18.60 -8.78 5.27
CA ARG A 347 -19.46 -8.36 6.38
C ARG A 347 -19.73 -9.52 7.36
N PRO A 348 -18.68 -10.07 7.99
CA PRO A 348 -18.81 -11.15 8.97
C PRO A 348 -19.66 -10.72 10.16
N SER A 349 -20.23 -11.71 10.88
CA SER A 349 -21.02 -11.43 12.07
C SER A 349 -20.13 -10.86 13.19
N GLN A 350 -20.71 -10.07 14.09
CA GLN A 350 -19.99 -9.53 15.25
C GLN A 350 -19.48 -10.65 16.17
N GLU A 351 -20.20 -11.78 16.23
CA GLU A 351 -19.78 -12.94 17.00
C GLU A 351 -18.49 -13.56 16.42
N ASP A 352 -18.44 -13.75 15.11
CA ASP A 352 -17.26 -14.31 14.42
C ASP A 352 -16.04 -13.42 14.61
N VAL A 353 -16.20 -12.10 14.41
CA VAL A 353 -15.14 -11.12 14.65
C VAL A 353 -14.69 -11.17 16.12
N SER A 354 -15.64 -11.19 17.05
CA SER A 354 -15.36 -11.23 18.49
C SER A 354 -14.54 -12.46 18.88
N ARG A 355 -14.85 -13.64 18.32
CA ARG A 355 -14.12 -14.89 18.61
C ARG A 355 -12.64 -14.81 18.25
N ILE A 356 -12.31 -14.06 17.19
CA ILE A 356 -10.93 -13.87 16.75
C ILE A 356 -10.24 -12.80 17.60
N VAL A 357 -10.82 -11.59 17.70
CA VAL A 357 -10.14 -10.45 18.33
C VAL A 357 -9.92 -10.62 19.83
N THR A 358 -10.71 -11.44 20.53
CA THR A 358 -10.46 -11.71 21.96
C THR A 358 -9.14 -12.41 22.23
N ASN A 359 -8.54 -13.03 21.20
CA ASN A 359 -7.20 -13.63 21.29
C ASN A 359 -6.07 -12.61 21.16
N SER A 360 -6.36 -11.37 20.71
CA SER A 360 -5.38 -10.29 20.67
C SER A 360 -5.04 -9.79 22.07
N VAL A 361 -3.76 -9.57 22.32
CA VAL A 361 -3.26 -8.88 23.51
C VAL A 361 -3.70 -7.42 23.47
N ALA A 362 -3.52 -6.73 22.34
CA ALA A 362 -3.92 -5.33 22.18
C ALA A 362 -5.41 -5.14 22.49
N PHE A 363 -6.29 -6.00 21.97
CA PHE A 363 -7.73 -5.95 22.25
C PHE A 363 -8.02 -6.04 23.76
N ARG A 364 -7.39 -7.00 24.46
CA ARG A 364 -7.61 -7.21 25.89
C ARG A 364 -7.12 -6.04 26.73
N GLU A 365 -5.95 -5.49 26.43
CA GLU A 365 -5.40 -4.34 27.16
C GLU A 365 -6.18 -3.05 26.90
N LEU A 366 -6.60 -2.81 25.65
CA LEU A 366 -7.46 -1.67 25.31
C LEU A 366 -8.81 -1.77 26.01
N LYS A 367 -9.42 -2.95 26.03
CA LYS A 367 -10.70 -3.16 26.74
C LYS A 367 -10.57 -2.85 28.23
N LYS A 368 -9.50 -3.31 28.90
CA LYS A 368 -9.22 -2.97 30.30
C LYS A 368 -9.08 -1.46 30.50
N ALA A 369 -8.36 -0.76 29.63
CA ALA A 369 -8.16 0.68 29.72
C ALA A 369 -9.48 1.45 29.55
N LEU A 370 -10.32 1.05 28.59
CA LEU A 370 -11.63 1.63 28.35
C LEU A 370 -12.59 1.37 29.52
N ASP A 371 -12.61 0.15 30.06
CA ASP A 371 -13.44 -0.21 31.21
C ASP A 371 -13.03 0.56 32.48
N ALA A 372 -11.72 0.73 32.71
CA ALA A 372 -11.20 1.53 33.82
C ALA A 372 -11.54 3.03 33.67
N ALA A 373 -11.37 3.60 32.47
CA ALA A 373 -11.74 4.99 32.19
C ALA A 373 -13.24 5.22 32.42
N LYS A 374 -14.09 4.27 32.00
CA LYS A 374 -15.53 4.33 32.23
C LYS A 374 -15.89 4.26 33.71
N ALA A 375 -15.19 3.43 34.50
CA ALA A 375 -15.39 3.36 35.94
C ALA A 375 -15.02 4.68 36.65
N ASP A 376 -14.01 5.39 36.14
CA ASP A 376 -13.58 6.71 36.58
C ASP A 376 -14.48 7.87 36.07
N GLY A 377 -15.54 7.57 35.29
CA GLY A 377 -16.40 8.58 34.67
C GLY A 377 -15.73 9.39 33.55
N LYS A 378 -14.64 8.88 32.96
CA LYS A 378 -13.93 9.49 31.83
C LYS A 378 -14.46 8.92 30.52
N GLU A 379 -14.65 9.78 29.53
CA GLU A 379 -14.88 9.37 28.15
C GLU A 379 -13.53 9.19 27.47
N LEU A 380 -13.21 7.95 27.12
CA LEU A 380 -12.00 7.56 26.40
C LEU A 380 -12.43 6.75 25.18
N LYS A 381 -12.01 7.16 23.99
CA LYS A 381 -12.31 6.43 22.75
C LYS A 381 -11.07 5.66 22.30
N PRO A 382 -11.24 4.56 21.55
CA PRO A 382 -10.11 3.83 20.99
C PRO A 382 -9.15 4.72 20.17
N GLU A 383 -9.67 5.68 19.41
CA GLU A 383 -8.90 6.62 18.59
C GLU A 383 -7.96 7.54 19.39
N ASP A 384 -8.24 7.73 20.69
CA ASP A 384 -7.40 8.49 21.62
C ASP A 384 -6.19 7.68 22.11
N LEU A 385 -6.22 6.35 21.92
CA LEU A 385 -5.19 5.43 22.40
C LEU A 385 -4.13 5.20 21.31
N TYR A 386 -2.87 5.12 21.76
CA TYR A 386 -1.72 4.86 20.91
C TYR A 386 -1.00 3.59 21.35
N VAL A 387 -0.86 2.63 20.42
CA VAL A 387 -0.08 1.41 20.58
C VAL A 387 1.22 1.55 19.77
N PRO A 388 2.40 1.62 20.39
CA PRO A 388 3.65 1.87 19.66
C PRO A 388 4.00 0.75 18.68
N GLY A 389 3.59 -0.48 18.97
CA GLY A 389 3.77 -1.63 18.10
C GLY A 389 3.26 -2.92 18.74
N THR A 390 3.36 -4.02 17.99
CA THR A 390 2.92 -5.35 18.46
C THR A 390 4.13 -6.15 18.95
N SER A 391 4.12 -6.55 20.22
CA SER A 391 5.12 -7.47 20.78
C SER A 391 4.69 -8.92 20.60
N TYR A 392 5.61 -9.78 20.19
CA TYR A 392 5.33 -11.20 19.96
C TYR A 392 6.56 -12.08 20.20
N LYS A 393 6.33 -13.37 20.45
CA LYS A 393 7.36 -14.40 20.60
C LYS A 393 7.04 -15.58 19.67
N ILE A 394 8.03 -16.01 18.90
CA ILE A 394 7.97 -17.26 18.12
C ILE A 394 8.96 -18.23 18.75
N GLY A 395 8.47 -19.36 19.23
CA GLY A 395 9.26 -20.36 19.97
C GLY A 395 10.05 -21.33 19.10
N HIS A 396 10.25 -21.01 17.82
CA HIS A 396 11.01 -21.85 16.89
C HIS A 396 12.47 -21.38 16.86
N GLU A 397 13.40 -22.29 17.12
CA GLU A 397 14.83 -21.99 17.08
C GLU A 397 15.25 -21.64 15.65
N GLY A 398 15.98 -20.52 15.49
CA GLY A 398 16.38 -20.03 14.17
C GLY A 398 15.30 -19.25 13.41
N TYR A 399 14.23 -18.78 14.10
CA TYR A 399 13.21 -17.91 13.51
C TYR A 399 13.84 -16.78 12.70
N ARG A 400 13.42 -16.67 11.43
CA ARG A 400 13.90 -15.66 10.49
C ARG A 400 12.75 -14.81 9.97
N VAL A 401 12.88 -13.49 10.13
CA VAL A 401 11.93 -12.52 9.56
C VAL A 401 12.28 -12.25 8.11
N TRP A 402 11.39 -12.65 7.22
CA TRP A 402 11.43 -12.30 5.79
C TRP A 402 10.65 -11.03 5.56
#